data_AF-V9KYC0-F1
#
_entry.id   AF-V9KYC0-F1
#
_cell.length_a   1.000
_cell.length_b   1.000
_cell.length_c   1.000
_cell.angle_alpha   90.00
_cell.angle_beta   90.00
_cell.angle_gamma   90.00
#
_symmetry.space_group_name_H-M   'P 1'
#
loop_
_entity.id
_entity.type
_entity.pdbx_description
1 polymer ?
#
loop_
_entity_poly.entity_id
_entity_poly.type
_entity_poly.pdbx_seq_one_letter_code
_entity_poly.pdbx_strand_id
1 'polypeptide(L)'
;MNRRFTNNPMNPEHHQRHPREQRDEVDELSQGQGTGTPPTPGAQPQHVGGYSITAPNQSRRDKLQATANKELEDLEKWKEEHRYGPINLTPIELGGSISQTEARQQQQRKQQLSKYQQRAKKEEYDRKKREQEEAELQKMKAIQREKANKLEETRRQQQEQRKAQLQTSHYHTNQQFFQRMDPNRYSANSYPTYSSPQPSASWNDLLEGKESEMEEERQKQLKEDHRRKNNTFLDKLEMRSQMGENSPSSSLGLPANNDLSEHDTTLRPEVAHNLYSDWEDQTYCVNSTEDEDYQWSLMKLQASFPHYEKDVLETLLKECNGDLENVTQLLL
;
A
#
# COMPACT_ATOMS: atom_id res chain seq x y z
N MET A 1 -22.49 52.59 -10.57
CA MET A 1 -23.45 53.22 -9.65
C MET A 1 -22.74 53.54 -8.33
N ASN A 2 -22.48 54.82 -8.10
CA ASN A 2 -21.87 55.37 -6.87
C ASN A 2 -22.86 55.33 -5.70
N ARG A 3 -22.44 54.84 -4.52
CA ARG A 3 -22.92 55.30 -3.20
C ARG A 3 -21.74 55.16 -2.23
N ARG A 4 -20.95 56.22 -2.04
CA ARG A 4 -21.11 57.29 -1.02
C ARG A 4 -20.84 56.78 0.40
N PHE A 5 -19.58 56.92 0.80
CA PHE A 5 -19.15 57.05 2.19
C PHE A 5 -19.96 58.14 2.88
N THR A 6 -20.60 57.82 4.00
CA THR A 6 -21.18 58.80 4.92
C THR A 6 -20.22 58.98 6.09
N ASN A 7 -19.67 60.18 6.20
CA ASN A 7 -18.90 60.65 7.34
C ASN A 7 -19.82 61.08 8.49
N ASN A 8 -19.43 60.67 9.70
CA ASN A 8 -19.48 61.35 11.01
C ASN A 8 -20.84 61.70 11.67
N PRO A 9 -20.89 61.69 13.01
CA PRO A 9 -20.62 62.97 13.68
C PRO A 9 -19.62 62.89 14.84
N MET A 10 -18.93 64.02 14.98
CA MET A 10 -18.06 64.45 16.08
C MET A 10 -18.54 64.03 17.48
N ASN A 11 -17.62 63.50 18.28
CA ASN A 11 -17.69 63.57 19.74
C ASN A 11 -16.84 64.77 20.18
N PRO A 12 -17.35 65.70 21.00
CA PRO A 12 -16.72 66.99 21.22
C PRO A 12 -15.45 66.88 22.06
N GLU A 13 -14.47 67.73 21.73
CA GLU A 13 -13.35 68.04 22.59
C GLU A 13 -13.86 68.45 23.99
N HIS A 14 -13.48 67.67 25.01
CA HIS A 14 -13.33 68.22 26.35
C HIS A 14 -11.83 68.37 26.61
N HIS A 15 -11.32 69.53 26.22
CA HIS A 15 -10.06 70.07 26.72
C HIS A 15 -10.20 70.35 28.22
N GLN A 16 -9.89 69.36 29.07
CA GLN A 16 -9.49 69.63 30.44
C GLN A 16 -7.99 69.42 30.55
N ARG A 17 -7.32 70.57 30.49
CA ARG A 17 -5.91 70.73 30.82
C ARG A 17 -5.66 70.10 32.18
N HIS A 18 -4.77 69.13 32.24
CA HIS A 18 -4.13 68.72 33.47
C HIS A 18 -3.44 69.95 34.09
N PRO A 19 -3.69 70.29 35.37
CA PRO A 19 -2.82 71.21 36.07
C PRO A 19 -1.43 70.60 36.13
N ARG A 20 -0.50 71.27 35.45
CA ARG A 20 0.93 71.15 35.68
C ARG A 20 1.22 71.84 37.01
N GLU A 21 1.13 71.10 38.10
CA GLU A 21 1.73 71.48 39.39
C GLU A 21 3.01 70.66 39.52
N GLN A 22 4.10 71.22 39.02
CA GLN A 22 5.16 71.81 39.85
C GLN A 22 5.90 70.72 40.62
N ARG A 23 6.96 70.23 39.97
CA ARG A 23 8.13 69.71 40.69
C ARG A 23 8.72 70.92 41.42
N ASP A 24 8.48 71.01 42.72
CA ASP A 24 9.30 71.86 43.57
C ASP A 24 10.57 71.07 43.92
N GLU A 25 11.61 71.30 43.14
CA GLU A 25 12.95 71.35 43.70
C GLU A 25 12.98 72.58 44.63
N VAL A 26 12.92 72.34 45.94
CA VAL A 26 13.45 73.28 46.93
C VAL A 26 14.52 72.56 47.73
N ASP A 27 15.74 72.95 47.42
CA ASP A 27 16.90 72.82 48.27
C ASP A 27 16.67 73.77 49.46
N GLU A 28 16.46 73.22 50.67
CA GLU A 28 16.45 74.03 51.89
C GLU A 28 17.27 73.33 52.98
N LEU A 29 18.55 73.70 53.04
CA LEU A 29 19.33 73.63 54.27
C LEU A 29 18.70 74.59 55.29
N SER A 30 18.13 74.08 56.38
CA SER A 30 18.34 74.69 57.69
C SER A 30 18.04 73.76 58.86
N GLN A 31 18.77 74.03 59.92
CA GLN A 31 18.98 73.31 61.15
C GLN A 31 17.72 73.09 62.02
N GLY A 32 17.62 71.90 62.60
CA GLY A 32 17.32 71.66 64.02
C GLY A 32 15.97 72.12 64.58
N GLN A 33 15.09 71.16 64.88
CA GLN A 33 14.64 70.87 66.25
C GLN A 33 13.76 69.60 66.27
N GLY A 34 14.02 68.75 67.25
CA GLY A 34 13.43 67.42 67.35
C GLY A 34 11.94 67.42 67.69
N THR A 35 11.22 66.49 67.09
CA THR A 35 10.08 65.82 67.73
C THR A 35 10.17 64.34 67.40
N GLY A 36 10.07 63.52 68.44
CA GLY A 36 10.53 62.13 68.45
C GLY A 36 9.66 61.18 67.64
N THR A 37 10.31 60.46 66.74
CA THR A 37 9.99 59.05 66.50
C THR A 37 11.19 58.23 66.98
N PRO A 38 11.01 57.26 67.90
CA PRO A 38 12.14 56.53 68.45
C PRO A 38 12.87 55.78 67.32
N PRO A 39 14.21 55.88 67.23
CA PRO A 39 14.96 55.00 66.35
C PRO A 39 14.82 53.57 66.88
N THR A 40 14.45 52.64 66.01
CA THR A 40 14.48 51.21 66.33
C THR A 40 15.89 50.88 66.85
N PRO A 41 16.03 50.39 68.10
CA PRO A 41 17.35 50.17 68.68
C PRO A 41 18.01 48.99 67.96
N GLY A 42 19.06 49.23 67.18
CA GLY A 42 19.96 48.14 66.76
C GLY A 42 20.61 48.16 65.38
N ALA A 43 20.53 49.22 64.56
CA ALA A 43 21.17 49.19 63.24
C ALA A 43 21.95 50.47 62.93
N GLN A 44 23.01 50.73 63.70
CA GLN A 44 24.06 51.65 63.26
C GLN A 44 24.78 51.00 62.06
N PRO A 45 25.03 51.72 60.94
CA PRO A 45 25.75 51.15 59.80
C PRO A 45 27.13 50.68 60.26
N GLN A 46 27.42 49.38 60.12
CA GLN A 46 28.77 48.89 60.35
C GLN A 46 29.63 49.25 59.15
N HIS A 47 30.65 50.08 59.39
CA HIS A 47 31.60 50.49 58.37
C HIS A 47 32.76 49.49 58.33
N VAL A 48 32.91 48.77 57.21
CA VAL A 48 33.99 47.79 57.00
C VAL A 48 34.79 48.25 55.78
N GLY A 49 35.99 48.80 56.01
CA GLY A 49 36.80 49.37 54.93
C GLY A 49 36.20 50.67 54.37
N GLY A 50 35.89 50.72 53.07
CA GLY A 50 35.30 51.88 52.38
C GLY A 50 33.79 51.77 52.07
N TYR A 51 33.09 50.79 52.66
CA TYR A 51 31.67 50.56 52.45
C TYR A 51 30.91 50.46 53.79
N SER A 52 29.65 50.91 53.79
CA SER A 52 28.72 50.81 54.93
C SER A 52 27.72 49.67 54.74
N ILE A 53 27.68 48.75 55.69
CA ILE A 53 26.69 47.66 55.75
C ILE A 53 25.54 48.12 56.64
N THR A 54 24.37 48.32 56.03
CA THR A 54 23.12 48.62 56.76
C THR A 54 22.29 47.35 56.90
N ALA A 55 21.86 47.05 58.13
CA ALA A 55 21.02 45.90 58.40
C ALA A 55 19.60 46.10 57.82
N PRO A 56 18.94 45.06 57.29
CA PRO A 56 17.58 45.16 56.78
C PRO A 56 16.62 45.72 57.84
N ASN A 57 15.93 46.81 57.53
CA ASN A 57 14.92 47.38 58.41
C ASN A 57 13.66 46.51 58.37
N GLN A 58 13.49 45.68 59.39
CA GLN A 58 12.37 44.73 59.47
C GLN A 58 11.02 45.45 59.51
N SER A 59 10.89 46.58 60.23
CA SER A 59 9.64 47.35 60.25
C SER A 59 9.25 47.91 58.88
N ARG A 60 10.23 48.40 58.09
CA ARG A 60 9.98 48.87 56.72
C ARG A 60 9.57 47.70 55.81
N ARG A 61 10.19 46.53 55.98
CA ARG A 61 9.84 45.30 55.24
C ARG A 61 8.43 44.82 55.58
N ASP A 62 8.08 44.75 56.86
CA ASP A 62 6.77 44.31 57.33
C ASP A 62 5.66 45.25 56.84
N LYS A 63 5.92 46.58 56.86
CA LYS A 63 5.01 47.57 56.26
C LYS A 63 4.80 47.35 54.77
N LEU A 64 5.87 47.09 54.02
CA LEU A 64 5.80 46.85 52.58
C LEU A 64 5.03 45.56 52.26
N GLN A 65 5.23 44.51 53.06
CA GLN A 65 4.47 43.27 52.95
C GLN A 65 2.98 43.48 53.29
N ALA A 66 2.68 44.24 54.35
CA ALA A 66 1.31 44.56 54.72
C ALA A 66 0.58 45.34 53.62
N THR A 67 1.24 46.34 53.00
CA THR A 67 0.69 47.08 51.86
C THR A 67 0.48 46.16 50.66
N ALA A 68 1.47 45.33 50.31
CA ALA A 68 1.36 44.41 49.18
C ALA A 68 0.21 43.41 49.34
N ASN A 69 0.02 42.88 50.55
CA ASN A 69 -1.09 41.96 50.84
C ASN A 69 -2.44 42.68 50.74
N LYS A 70 -2.53 43.90 51.26
CA LYS A 70 -3.75 44.73 51.16
C LYS A 70 -4.11 45.03 49.71
N GLU A 71 -3.13 45.41 48.89
CA GLU A 71 -3.34 45.65 47.45
C GLU A 71 -3.80 44.40 46.71
N LEU A 72 -3.30 43.22 47.09
CA LEU A 72 -3.74 41.95 46.52
C LEU A 72 -5.21 41.65 46.86
N GLU A 73 -5.61 41.86 48.11
CA GLU A 73 -7.01 41.72 48.55
C GLU A 73 -7.93 42.72 47.85
N ASP A 74 -7.50 43.97 47.68
CA ASP A 74 -8.26 45.01 46.98
C ASP A 74 -8.44 44.65 45.48
N LEU A 75 -7.43 44.05 44.85
CA LEU A 75 -7.51 43.55 43.47
C LEU A 75 -8.45 42.36 43.32
N GLU A 76 -8.47 41.45 44.29
CA GLU A 76 -9.40 40.32 44.30
C GLU A 76 -10.85 40.79 44.44
N LYS A 77 -11.13 41.71 45.37
CA LYS A 77 -12.44 42.35 45.49
C LYS A 77 -12.85 43.07 44.22
N TRP A 78 -11.93 43.83 43.59
CA TRP A 78 -12.22 44.48 42.33
C TRP A 78 -12.59 43.47 41.23
N LYS A 79 -11.88 42.34 41.13
CA LYS A 79 -12.19 41.27 40.17
C LYS A 79 -13.56 40.65 40.44
N GLU A 80 -13.94 40.48 41.70
CA GLU A 80 -15.25 39.94 42.08
C GLU A 80 -16.37 40.94 41.80
N GLU A 81 -16.18 42.21 42.14
CA GLU A 81 -17.13 43.31 41.87
C GLU A 81 -17.34 43.51 40.37
N HIS A 82 -16.28 43.34 39.57
CA HIS A 82 -16.31 43.48 38.11
C HIS A 82 -16.46 42.15 37.38
N ARG A 83 -16.79 41.08 38.11
CA ARG A 83 -17.08 39.79 37.49
C ARG A 83 -18.45 39.86 36.83
N TYR A 84 -18.47 39.80 35.50
CA TYR A 84 -19.73 39.67 34.78
C TYR A 84 -20.46 38.39 35.22
N GLY A 85 -21.74 38.53 35.61
CA GLY A 85 -22.58 37.41 36.03
C GLY A 85 -22.85 36.42 34.88
N PRO A 86 -23.44 35.24 35.19
CA PRO A 86 -23.86 34.30 34.18
C PRO A 86 -24.77 34.98 33.16
N ILE A 87 -24.33 35.02 31.91
CA ILE A 87 -25.05 35.66 30.81
C ILE A 87 -26.28 34.79 30.50
N ASN A 88 -27.43 35.16 31.05
CA ASN A 88 -28.73 34.54 30.76
C ASN A 88 -29.35 35.16 29.50
N LEU A 89 -28.64 35.07 28.37
CA LEU A 89 -29.26 35.40 27.08
C LEU A 89 -30.06 34.20 26.60
N THR A 90 -31.32 34.42 26.23
CA THR A 90 -32.07 33.42 25.46
C THR A 90 -31.28 33.15 24.17
N PRO A 91 -30.92 31.90 23.85
CA PRO A 91 -30.12 31.60 22.68
C PRO A 91 -30.78 32.20 21.43
N ILE A 92 -30.11 33.16 20.81
CA ILE A 92 -30.52 33.68 19.51
C ILE A 92 -30.01 32.68 18.48
N GLU A 93 -30.91 32.10 17.70
CA GLU A 93 -30.56 31.21 16.59
C GLU A 93 -29.82 32.02 15.52
N LEU A 94 -28.49 32.05 15.61
CA LEU A 94 -27.62 32.57 14.55
C LEU A 94 -27.72 31.62 13.35
N GLY A 95 -28.63 31.94 12.42
CA GLY A 95 -28.64 31.49 11.03
C GLY A 95 -28.39 30.00 10.81
N GLY A 96 -29.46 29.20 10.89
CA GLY A 96 -29.46 27.78 10.53
C GLY A 96 -30.52 27.02 11.32
N SER A 97 -31.38 26.28 10.64
CA SER A 97 -32.47 25.50 11.27
C SER A 97 -31.99 24.26 12.04
N ILE A 98 -30.67 24.07 12.16
CA ILE A 98 -30.03 22.89 12.73
C ILE A 98 -29.22 23.34 13.94
N SER A 99 -29.43 22.66 15.07
CA SER A 99 -28.64 22.90 16.27
C SER A 99 -27.15 22.64 16.00
N GLN A 100 -26.26 23.45 16.60
CA GLN A 100 -24.81 23.32 16.45
C GLN A 100 -24.33 21.89 16.74
N THR A 101 -24.94 21.23 17.73
CA THR A 101 -24.62 19.85 18.11
C THR A 101 -24.99 18.86 17.01
N GLU A 102 -26.13 19.04 16.37
CA GLU A 102 -26.58 18.19 15.27
C GLU A 102 -25.70 18.40 14.02
N ALA A 103 -25.33 19.64 13.71
CA ALA A 103 -24.40 19.93 12.61
C ALA A 103 -23.05 19.24 12.81
N ARG A 104 -22.50 19.27 14.04
CA ARG A 104 -21.27 18.53 14.37
C ARG A 104 -21.45 17.01 14.25
N GLN A 105 -22.56 16.47 14.72
CA GLN A 105 -22.84 15.04 14.62
C GLN A 105 -22.97 14.61 13.14
N GLN A 106 -23.63 15.41 12.31
CA GLN A 106 -23.70 15.17 10.87
C GLN A 106 -22.34 15.24 10.21
N GLN A 107 -21.50 16.22 10.58
CA GLN A 107 -20.13 16.32 10.09
C GLN A 107 -19.30 15.08 10.45
N GLN A 108 -19.36 14.63 11.71
CA GLN A 108 -18.67 13.42 12.17
C GLN A 108 -19.17 12.18 11.41
N ARG A 109 -20.50 12.03 11.24
CA ARG A 109 -21.08 10.93 10.44
C ARG A 109 -20.59 10.97 8.99
N LYS A 110 -20.57 12.14 8.34
CA LYS A 110 -20.08 12.29 6.96
C LYS A 110 -18.60 11.92 6.85
N GLN A 111 -17.77 12.37 7.78
CA GLN A 111 -16.35 12.01 7.82
C GLN A 111 -16.15 10.49 7.95
N GLN A 112 -16.90 9.85 8.85
CA GLN A 112 -16.86 8.40 9.02
C GLN A 112 -17.29 7.66 7.74
N LEU A 113 -18.41 8.05 7.13
CA LEU A 113 -18.94 7.40 5.93
C LEU A 113 -18.05 7.60 4.69
N SER A 114 -17.42 8.76 4.54
CA SER A 114 -16.50 9.04 3.43
C SER A 114 -15.37 8.03 3.34
N LYS A 115 -14.77 7.68 4.50
CA LYS A 115 -13.71 6.67 4.59
C LYS A 115 -14.17 5.31 4.05
N TYR A 116 -15.39 4.89 4.40
CA TYR A 116 -15.94 3.61 3.92
C TYR A 116 -16.27 3.64 2.43
N GLN A 117 -16.81 4.75 1.92
CA GLN A 117 -17.09 4.90 0.50
C GLN A 117 -15.82 4.83 -0.35
N GLN A 118 -14.73 5.47 0.10
CA GLN A 118 -13.46 5.42 -0.61
C GLN A 118 -12.86 4.01 -0.61
N ARG A 119 -12.94 3.29 0.52
CA ARG A 119 -12.52 1.88 0.61
C ARG A 119 -13.32 0.99 -0.33
N ALA A 120 -14.64 1.13 -0.35
CA ALA A 120 -15.51 0.36 -1.25
C ALA A 120 -15.16 0.63 -2.72
N LYS A 121 -14.95 1.89 -3.12
CA LYS A 121 -14.52 2.23 -4.49
C LYS A 121 -13.18 1.59 -4.88
N LYS A 122 -12.21 1.60 -3.97
CA LYS A 122 -10.90 0.96 -4.20
C LYS A 122 -11.04 -0.56 -4.36
N GLU A 123 -11.80 -1.20 -3.47
CA GLU A 123 -12.02 -2.64 -3.51
C GLU A 123 -12.74 -3.09 -4.78
N GLU A 124 -13.75 -2.33 -5.23
CA GLU A 124 -14.42 -2.55 -6.52
C GLU A 124 -13.46 -2.47 -7.71
N TYR A 125 -12.57 -1.47 -7.71
CA TYR A 125 -11.54 -1.33 -8.74
C TYR A 125 -10.55 -2.50 -8.73
N ASP A 126 -10.01 -2.83 -7.55
CA ASP A 126 -9.07 -3.93 -7.38
C ASP A 126 -9.70 -5.28 -7.74
N ARG A 127 -11.00 -5.47 -7.43
CA ARG A 127 -11.76 -6.66 -7.82
C ARG A 127 -11.88 -6.76 -9.34
N LYS A 128 -12.29 -5.67 -10.01
CA LYS A 128 -12.40 -5.64 -11.47
C LYS A 128 -11.06 -5.89 -12.16
N LYS A 129 -9.97 -5.33 -11.63
CA LYS A 129 -8.61 -5.57 -12.13
C LYS A 129 -8.23 -7.05 -12.02
N ARG A 130 -8.49 -7.68 -10.86
CA ARG A 130 -8.22 -9.11 -10.64
C ARG A 130 -9.04 -10.00 -11.58
N GLU A 131 -10.31 -9.68 -11.80
CA GLU A 131 -11.18 -10.41 -12.74
C GLU A 131 -10.65 -10.34 -14.18
N GLN A 132 -10.14 -9.17 -14.61
CA GLN A 132 -9.53 -9.01 -15.93
C GLN A 132 -8.25 -9.84 -16.07
N GLU A 133 -7.35 -9.77 -15.08
CA GLU A 133 -6.11 -10.55 -15.05
C GLU A 133 -6.40 -12.07 -15.06
N GLU A 134 -7.41 -12.52 -14.30
CA GLU A 134 -7.82 -13.92 -14.29
C GLU A 134 -8.40 -14.36 -15.64
N ALA A 135 -9.24 -13.54 -16.26
CA ALA A 135 -9.81 -13.83 -17.59
C ALA A 135 -8.71 -13.92 -18.67
N GLU A 136 -7.69 -13.05 -18.62
CA GLU A 136 -6.53 -13.13 -19.51
C GLU A 136 -5.70 -14.40 -19.26
N LEU A 137 -5.46 -14.74 -17.99
CA LEU A 137 -4.75 -15.96 -17.63
C LEU A 137 -5.51 -17.21 -18.13
N GLN A 138 -6.84 -17.21 -18.02
CA GLN A 138 -7.68 -18.29 -18.53
C GLN A 138 -7.58 -18.40 -20.06
N LYS A 139 -7.58 -17.28 -20.80
CA LYS A 139 -7.34 -17.26 -22.26
C LYS A 139 -5.98 -17.84 -22.61
N MET A 140 -4.92 -17.42 -21.92
CA MET A 140 -3.56 -17.94 -22.15
C MET A 140 -3.48 -19.44 -21.87
N LYS A 141 -4.12 -19.92 -20.80
CA LYS A 141 -4.22 -21.35 -20.49
C LYS A 141 -4.98 -22.12 -21.57
N ALA A 142 -6.09 -21.59 -22.08
CA ALA A 142 -6.87 -22.21 -23.15
C ALA A 142 -6.04 -22.34 -24.44
N ILE A 143 -5.31 -21.29 -24.82
CA ILE A 143 -4.40 -21.31 -25.98
C ILE A 143 -3.31 -22.38 -25.80
N GLN A 144 -2.72 -22.49 -24.62
CA GLN A 144 -1.72 -23.53 -24.35
C GLN A 144 -2.31 -24.94 -24.44
N ARG A 145 -3.53 -25.15 -23.91
CA ARG A 145 -4.24 -26.43 -24.04
C ARG A 145 -4.54 -26.77 -25.49
N GLU A 146 -5.00 -25.81 -26.29
CA GLU A 146 -5.24 -26.02 -27.72
C GLU A 146 -3.95 -26.40 -28.46
N LYS A 147 -2.84 -25.70 -28.20
CA LYS A 147 -1.53 -26.03 -28.76
C LYS A 147 -1.09 -27.45 -28.38
N ALA A 148 -1.29 -27.84 -27.12
CA ALA A 148 -0.97 -29.19 -26.66
C ALA A 148 -1.85 -30.25 -27.35
N ASN A 149 -3.15 -30.02 -27.47
CA ASN A 149 -4.08 -30.92 -28.16
C ASN A 149 -3.73 -31.07 -29.64
N LYS A 150 -3.42 -29.96 -30.32
CA LYS A 150 -3.00 -29.98 -31.72
C LYS A 150 -1.72 -30.78 -31.91
N LEU A 151 -0.73 -30.60 -31.01
CA LEU A 151 0.51 -31.35 -31.04
C LEU A 151 0.25 -32.86 -30.84
N GLU A 152 -0.56 -33.22 -29.85
CA GLU A 152 -0.92 -34.61 -29.56
C GLU A 152 -1.64 -35.27 -30.73
N GLU A 153 -2.57 -34.56 -31.37
CA GLU A 153 -3.28 -35.04 -32.56
C GLU A 153 -2.31 -35.33 -33.71
N THR A 154 -1.37 -34.42 -33.99
CA THR A 154 -0.35 -34.65 -35.03
C THR A 154 0.55 -35.84 -34.72
N ARG A 155 0.91 -36.01 -33.43
CA ARG A 155 1.69 -37.17 -32.96
C ARG A 155 0.92 -38.46 -33.17
N ARG A 156 -0.37 -38.49 -32.83
CA ARG A 156 -1.25 -39.65 -33.02
C ARG A 156 -1.34 -40.02 -34.49
N GLN A 157 -1.59 -39.05 -35.38
CA GLN A 157 -1.63 -39.27 -36.83
C GLN A 157 -0.31 -39.83 -37.38
N GLN A 158 0.83 -39.30 -36.96
CA GLN A 158 2.14 -39.84 -37.36
C GLN A 158 2.35 -41.27 -36.87
N GLN A 159 1.93 -41.59 -35.65
CA GLN A 159 2.02 -42.95 -35.11
C GLN A 159 1.12 -43.91 -35.88
N GLU A 160 -0.11 -43.52 -36.21
CA GLU A 160 -1.03 -44.29 -37.04
C GLU A 160 -0.44 -44.54 -38.43
N GLN A 161 0.14 -43.52 -39.07
CA GLN A 161 0.82 -43.67 -40.36
C GLN A 161 2.01 -44.64 -40.27
N ARG A 162 2.85 -44.53 -39.24
CA ARG A 162 3.97 -45.47 -39.02
C ARG A 162 3.46 -46.90 -38.80
N LYS A 163 2.40 -47.08 -38.02
CA LYS A 163 1.78 -48.40 -37.79
C LYS A 163 1.22 -48.98 -39.09
N ALA A 164 0.52 -48.19 -39.90
CA ALA A 164 -0.01 -48.63 -41.19
C ALA A 164 1.12 -49.01 -42.16
N GLN A 165 2.18 -48.21 -42.27
CA GLN A 165 3.36 -48.53 -43.08
C GLN A 165 4.03 -49.82 -42.62
N LEU A 166 4.22 -50.00 -41.31
CA LEU A 166 4.78 -51.22 -40.76
C LEU A 166 3.89 -52.43 -41.04
N GLN A 167 2.58 -52.29 -40.90
CA GLN A 167 1.60 -53.34 -41.19
C GLN A 167 1.65 -53.74 -42.67
N THR A 168 1.69 -52.78 -43.59
CA THR A 168 1.79 -53.06 -45.03
C THR A 168 3.11 -53.74 -45.39
N SER A 169 4.24 -53.27 -44.83
CA SER A 169 5.55 -53.89 -45.00
C SER A 169 5.58 -55.33 -44.45
N HIS A 170 5.02 -55.55 -43.26
CA HIS A 170 4.90 -56.86 -42.63
C HIS A 170 4.03 -57.80 -43.47
N TYR A 171 2.87 -57.31 -43.95
CA TYR A 171 2.00 -58.07 -44.86
C TYR A 171 2.75 -58.47 -46.13
N HIS A 172 3.46 -57.52 -46.77
CA HIS A 172 4.23 -57.80 -47.98
C HIS A 172 5.34 -58.82 -47.73
N THR A 173 6.10 -58.65 -46.64
CA THR A 173 7.18 -59.57 -46.25
C THR A 173 6.64 -60.97 -45.99
N ASN A 174 5.53 -61.10 -45.27
CA ASN A 174 4.88 -62.38 -45.00
C ASN A 174 4.34 -63.03 -46.28
N GLN A 175 3.76 -62.25 -47.19
CA GLN A 175 3.32 -62.78 -48.48
C GLN A 175 4.51 -63.25 -49.33
N GLN A 176 5.62 -62.52 -49.35
CA GLN A 176 6.85 -63.00 -50.00
C GLN A 176 7.37 -64.29 -49.36
N PHE A 177 7.31 -64.40 -48.03
CA PHE A 177 7.70 -65.61 -47.32
C PHE A 177 6.79 -66.80 -47.71
N PHE A 178 5.47 -66.63 -47.70
CA PHE A 178 4.53 -67.67 -48.11
C PHE A 178 4.71 -68.08 -49.57
N GLN A 179 4.98 -67.15 -50.49
CA GLN A 179 5.28 -67.45 -51.89
C GLN A 179 6.56 -68.29 -52.06
N ARG A 180 7.55 -68.14 -51.18
CA ARG A 180 8.76 -68.99 -51.15
C ARG A 180 8.48 -70.39 -50.61
N MET A 181 7.56 -70.50 -49.66
CA MET A 181 7.15 -71.76 -49.02
C MET A 181 6.03 -72.49 -49.78
N ASP A 182 5.54 -71.94 -50.90
CA ASP A 182 4.43 -72.50 -51.67
C ASP A 182 4.81 -73.91 -52.20
N PRO A 183 4.17 -74.99 -51.69
CA PRO A 183 4.56 -76.37 -52.01
C PRO A 183 4.38 -76.71 -53.50
N ASN A 184 3.60 -75.91 -54.24
CA ASN A 184 3.45 -76.09 -55.69
C ASN A 184 4.71 -75.68 -56.49
N ARG A 185 5.67 -74.96 -55.88
CA ARG A 185 7.00 -74.71 -56.49
C ARG A 185 7.98 -75.87 -56.30
N TYR A 186 7.67 -76.82 -55.41
CA TYR A 186 8.42 -78.05 -55.16
C TYR A 186 7.60 -79.27 -55.58
N SER A 187 6.93 -79.21 -56.72
CA SER A 187 6.36 -80.40 -57.37
C SER A 187 7.41 -81.03 -58.29
N ALA A 188 8.30 -81.85 -57.70
CA ALA A 188 8.89 -83.07 -58.26
C ALA A 188 10.10 -83.51 -57.40
N ASN A 189 9.90 -84.59 -56.65
CA ASN A 189 10.88 -85.37 -55.89
C ASN A 189 11.42 -84.80 -54.56
N SER A 190 11.42 -85.70 -53.56
CA SER A 190 12.02 -85.61 -52.22
C SER A 190 11.15 -85.00 -51.10
N TYR A 191 10.27 -85.82 -50.52
CA TYR A 191 9.82 -85.63 -49.14
C TYR A 191 10.69 -86.45 -48.19
N PRO A 192 11.39 -85.85 -47.21
CA PRO A 192 11.44 -86.40 -45.87
C PRO A 192 10.20 -85.91 -45.12
N THR A 193 9.41 -86.83 -44.59
CA THR A 193 8.35 -86.57 -43.62
C THR A 193 8.95 -85.86 -42.41
N TYR A 194 8.90 -84.53 -42.40
CA TYR A 194 9.26 -83.71 -41.25
C TYR A 194 8.00 -83.51 -40.42
N SER A 195 8.01 -84.05 -39.21
CA SER A 195 6.95 -83.86 -38.22
C SER A 195 6.74 -82.37 -37.99
N SER A 196 5.51 -81.90 -38.20
CA SER A 196 5.13 -80.52 -37.87
C SER A 196 5.40 -80.30 -36.37
N PRO A 197 6.25 -79.34 -35.98
CA PRO A 197 6.27 -78.90 -34.59
C PRO A 197 4.88 -78.40 -34.28
N GLN A 198 4.15 -79.11 -33.41
CA GLN A 198 2.97 -78.56 -32.77
C GLN A 198 3.36 -77.19 -32.17
N PRO A 199 2.55 -76.13 -32.29
CA PRO A 199 2.82 -74.89 -31.58
C PRO A 199 2.81 -75.21 -30.08
N SER A 200 4.00 -75.39 -29.52
CA SER A 200 4.15 -75.62 -28.09
C SER A 200 3.71 -74.34 -27.39
N ALA A 201 2.89 -74.48 -26.35
CA ALA A 201 2.52 -73.38 -25.44
C ALA A 201 3.76 -72.55 -25.00
N SER A 202 4.93 -73.20 -24.99
CA SER A 202 6.25 -72.60 -24.78
C SER A 202 6.61 -71.40 -25.69
N TRP A 203 6.11 -71.28 -26.92
CA TRP A 203 6.40 -70.11 -27.76
C TRP A 203 5.53 -68.89 -27.41
N ASN A 204 4.27 -69.13 -27.02
CA ASN A 204 3.39 -68.07 -26.53
C ASN A 204 3.89 -67.57 -25.17
N ASP A 205 4.28 -68.48 -24.26
CA ASP A 205 4.87 -68.10 -22.96
C ASP A 205 6.18 -67.33 -23.12
N LEU A 206 7.01 -67.66 -24.12
CA LEU A 206 8.25 -66.93 -24.43
C LEU A 206 7.97 -65.53 -25.01
N LEU A 207 6.95 -65.40 -25.86
CA LEU A 207 6.55 -64.10 -26.41
C LEU A 207 5.94 -63.20 -25.33
N GLU A 208 5.06 -63.72 -24.47
CA GLU A 208 4.50 -63.00 -23.33
C GLU A 208 5.59 -62.60 -22.34
N GLY A 209 6.55 -63.49 -22.05
CA GLY A 209 7.69 -63.16 -21.20
C GLY A 209 8.54 -62.02 -21.77
N LYS A 210 8.79 -62.05 -23.08
CA LYS A 210 9.58 -61.00 -23.77
C LYS A 210 8.83 -59.67 -23.90
N GLU A 211 7.52 -59.73 -24.07
CA GLU A 211 6.66 -58.54 -24.12
C GLU A 211 6.52 -57.92 -22.72
N SER A 212 6.41 -58.75 -21.68
CA SER A 212 6.41 -58.33 -20.27
C SER A 212 7.74 -57.70 -19.86
N GLU A 213 8.88 -58.27 -20.28
CA GLU A 213 10.21 -57.72 -20.01
C GLU A 213 10.40 -56.35 -20.69
N MET A 214 9.97 -56.23 -21.95
CA MET A 214 10.01 -54.95 -22.67
C MET A 214 9.09 -53.90 -22.06
N GLU A 215 7.93 -54.29 -21.56
CA GLU A 215 7.02 -53.39 -20.87
C GLU A 215 7.58 -52.96 -19.51
N GLU A 216 8.21 -53.86 -18.75
CA GLU A 216 8.90 -53.53 -17.51
C GLU A 216 10.07 -52.55 -17.76
N GLU A 217 10.87 -52.77 -18.81
CA GLU A 217 11.90 -51.82 -19.22
C GLU A 217 11.32 -50.46 -19.60
N ARG A 218 10.19 -50.42 -20.31
CA ARG A 218 9.50 -49.17 -20.66
C ARG A 218 9.02 -48.42 -19.41
N GLN A 219 8.45 -49.14 -18.45
CA GLN A 219 8.02 -48.57 -17.17
C GLN A 219 9.20 -48.08 -16.33
N LYS A 220 10.32 -48.81 -16.35
CA LYS A 220 11.56 -48.42 -15.67
C LYS A 220 12.17 -47.17 -16.30
N GLN A 221 12.18 -47.08 -17.63
CA GLN A 221 12.62 -45.86 -18.35
C GLN A 221 11.70 -44.68 -18.04
N LEU A 222 10.38 -44.88 -18.01
CA LEU A 222 9.42 -43.82 -17.67
C LEU A 222 9.64 -43.30 -16.24
N LYS A 223 9.86 -44.20 -15.27
CA LYS A 223 10.18 -43.86 -13.88
C LYS A 223 11.51 -43.13 -13.76
N GLU A 224 12.53 -43.58 -14.48
CA GLU A 224 13.84 -42.93 -14.51
C GLU A 224 13.77 -41.55 -15.16
N ASP A 225 13.00 -41.38 -16.23
CA ASP A 225 12.73 -40.08 -16.85
C ASP A 225 11.97 -39.14 -15.92
N HIS A 226 10.98 -39.64 -15.19
CA HIS A 226 10.28 -38.87 -14.15
C HIS A 226 11.25 -38.43 -13.05
N ARG A 227 12.11 -39.34 -12.58
CA ARG A 227 13.14 -39.04 -11.58
C ARG A 227 14.13 -38.00 -12.08
N ARG A 228 14.62 -38.12 -13.32
CA ARG A 228 15.52 -37.14 -13.94
C ARG A 228 14.87 -35.78 -14.07
N LYS A 229 13.64 -35.70 -14.58
CA LYS A 229 12.90 -34.44 -14.70
C LYS A 229 12.68 -33.80 -13.33
N ASN A 230 12.34 -34.59 -12.32
CA ASN A 230 12.18 -34.12 -10.95
C ASN A 230 13.50 -33.56 -10.39
N ASN A 231 14.61 -34.29 -10.56
CA ASN A 231 15.94 -33.81 -10.14
C ASN A 231 16.34 -32.53 -10.88
N THR A 232 16.14 -32.44 -12.20
CA THR A 232 16.44 -31.20 -12.94
C THR A 232 15.56 -30.02 -12.52
N PHE A 233 14.35 -30.29 -12.03
CA PHE A 233 13.47 -29.27 -11.49
C PHE A 233 13.98 -28.79 -10.13
N LEU A 234 14.39 -29.71 -9.25
CA LEU A 234 14.98 -29.40 -7.95
C LEU A 234 16.30 -28.62 -8.10
N ASP A 235 17.19 -29.03 -9.00
CA ASP A 235 18.45 -28.32 -9.27
C ASP A 235 18.19 -26.88 -9.73
N LYS A 236 17.21 -26.67 -10.62
CA LYS A 236 16.82 -25.32 -11.07
C LYS A 236 16.23 -24.49 -9.94
N LEU A 237 15.49 -25.12 -9.04
CA LEU A 237 14.87 -24.47 -7.89
C LEU A 237 15.93 -24.06 -6.86
N GLU A 238 16.92 -24.92 -6.63
CA GLU A 238 18.07 -24.65 -5.78
C GLU A 238 18.97 -23.54 -6.36
N MET A 239 19.27 -23.58 -7.67
CA MET A 239 20.02 -22.52 -8.34
C MET A 239 19.28 -21.17 -8.27
N ARG A 240 17.95 -21.16 -8.39
CA ARG A 240 17.14 -19.94 -8.22
C ARG A 240 17.18 -19.43 -6.78
N SER A 241 17.22 -20.34 -5.80
CA SER A 241 17.33 -19.99 -4.37
C SER A 241 18.72 -19.46 -4.01
N GLN A 242 19.79 -19.92 -4.66
CA GLN A 242 21.16 -19.46 -4.42
C GLN A 242 21.49 -18.14 -5.12
N MET A 243 20.84 -17.84 -6.25
CA MET A 243 21.12 -16.64 -7.07
C MET A 243 20.37 -15.37 -6.64
N GLY A 244 19.51 -15.43 -5.62
CA GLY A 244 18.88 -14.22 -5.04
C GLY A 244 18.09 -13.35 -6.01
N GLU A 245 17.60 -13.89 -7.13
CA GLU A 245 16.93 -13.11 -8.17
C GLU A 245 15.47 -12.82 -7.82
N ASN A 246 15.22 -11.59 -7.35
CA ASN A 246 13.91 -10.96 -7.35
C ASN A 246 13.56 -10.48 -8.77
N SER A 247 12.70 -11.22 -9.50
CA SER A 247 11.63 -10.74 -10.42
C SER A 247 11.31 -11.79 -11.53
N PRO A 248 10.30 -11.56 -12.41
CA PRO A 248 9.02 -12.24 -12.34
C PRO A 248 8.89 -13.37 -13.36
N SER A 249 8.05 -14.32 -13.00
CA SER A 249 7.41 -15.35 -13.81
C SER A 249 7.76 -15.38 -15.31
N SER A 250 8.49 -16.42 -15.72
CA SER A 250 8.30 -17.02 -17.04
C SER A 250 8.48 -18.53 -16.95
N SER A 251 7.35 -19.21 -17.11
CA SER A 251 7.23 -20.49 -17.82
C SER A 251 8.04 -21.68 -17.28
N LEU A 252 7.41 -22.49 -16.41
CA LEU A 252 7.54 -23.95 -16.47
C LEU A 252 6.20 -24.58 -16.11
N GLY A 253 5.55 -25.18 -17.12
CA GLY A 253 4.31 -25.93 -16.97
C GLY A 253 4.53 -27.19 -16.14
N LEU A 254 3.76 -27.30 -15.06
CA LEU A 254 3.61 -28.53 -14.30
C LEU A 254 2.44 -29.34 -14.89
N PRO A 255 2.57 -30.67 -15.07
CA PRO A 255 1.44 -31.51 -15.41
C PRO A 255 0.53 -31.65 -14.19
N ALA A 256 -0.73 -31.29 -14.38
CA ALA A 256 -1.81 -31.63 -13.47
C ALA A 256 -2.04 -33.14 -13.52
N ASN A 257 -1.96 -33.80 -12.37
CA ASN A 257 -2.71 -35.02 -12.10
C ASN A 257 -3.27 -34.90 -10.68
N ASN A 258 -4.60 -34.93 -10.61
CA ASN A 258 -5.35 -35.11 -9.37
C ASN A 258 -5.15 -36.55 -8.88
N ASP A 259 -4.97 -36.74 -7.59
CA ASP A 259 -5.60 -37.87 -6.89
C ASP A 259 -5.78 -37.56 -5.40
N LEU A 260 -6.95 -37.94 -4.88
CA LEU A 260 -7.46 -37.68 -3.54
C LEU A 260 -6.69 -38.43 -2.44
N SER A 261 -6.55 -37.83 -1.25
CA SER A 261 -6.63 -38.58 0.00
C SER A 261 -6.93 -37.65 1.20
N GLU A 262 -8.09 -37.88 1.82
CA GLU A 262 -8.51 -37.38 3.13
C GLU A 262 -7.88 -38.19 4.25
N HIS A 263 -7.26 -37.53 5.22
CA HIS A 263 -7.04 -37.91 6.64
C HIS A 263 -6.10 -36.85 7.24
N ASP A 264 -6.11 -36.47 8.51
CA ASP A 264 -7.03 -36.56 9.63
C ASP A 264 -6.56 -35.46 10.60
N THR A 265 -7.46 -35.13 11.49
CA THR A 265 -7.61 -34.07 12.44
C THR A 265 -6.47 -33.91 13.45
N THR A 266 -6.35 -32.66 13.92
CA THR A 266 -5.88 -32.25 15.25
C THR A 266 -4.37 -32.19 15.47
N LEU A 267 -3.85 -30.97 15.69
CA LEU A 267 -3.22 -30.57 16.95
C LEU A 267 -2.87 -29.06 16.89
N ARG A 268 -3.72 -28.25 17.53
CA ARG A 268 -3.34 -27.01 18.25
C ARG A 268 -3.46 -27.38 19.75
N PRO A 269 -2.74 -26.78 20.71
CA PRO A 269 -2.58 -25.32 20.90
C PRO A 269 -1.10 -24.93 21.17
N GLU A 270 -0.67 -23.69 20.98
CA GLU A 270 -0.74 -22.64 22.01
C GLU A 270 -0.13 -21.34 21.45
N VAL A 271 -0.85 -20.24 21.66
CA VAL A 271 -0.37 -18.91 22.10
C VAL A 271 0.88 -18.28 21.44
N ALA A 272 0.64 -17.34 20.53
CA ALA A 272 1.41 -16.10 20.45
C ALA A 272 0.44 -14.98 20.00
N HIS A 273 -0.26 -14.41 20.97
CA HIS A 273 -0.82 -13.06 20.81
C HIS A 273 0.34 -12.07 20.90
N ASN A 274 0.23 -11.01 20.08
CA ASN A 274 1.01 -9.78 20.07
C ASN A 274 2.35 -9.85 19.33
N LEU A 275 2.30 -9.47 18.05
CA LEU A 275 3.19 -8.44 17.51
C LEU A 275 2.40 -7.64 16.46
N TYR A 276 1.49 -6.81 16.96
CA TYR A 276 1.06 -5.60 16.28
C TYR A 276 2.22 -4.62 16.42
N SER A 277 3.09 -4.57 15.41
CA SER A 277 4.04 -3.48 15.19
C SER A 277 3.60 -2.86 13.86
N ASP A 278 2.82 -1.78 13.91
CA ASP A 278 3.34 -0.42 14.07
C ASP A 278 4.36 -0.11 12.97
N TRP A 279 3.86 0.04 11.74
CA TRP A 279 4.59 0.63 10.62
C TRP A 279 3.78 1.74 9.92
N GLU A 280 2.85 2.38 10.63
CA GLU A 280 2.28 3.65 10.17
C GLU A 280 3.03 4.82 10.82
N ASP A 281 4.23 5.15 10.30
CA ASP A 281 4.71 6.54 10.34
C ASP A 281 5.91 6.83 9.42
N GLN A 282 5.83 6.51 8.13
CA GLN A 282 6.62 7.26 7.12
C GLN A 282 6.13 6.96 5.70
N THR A 283 5.11 7.69 5.25
CA THR A 283 4.91 8.17 3.86
C THR A 283 3.48 8.69 3.75
N TYR A 284 3.30 9.98 4.06
CA TYR A 284 2.22 10.74 3.43
C TYR A 284 2.51 10.79 1.92
N CYS A 285 2.09 9.77 1.18
CA CYS A 285 1.83 9.95 -0.24
C CYS A 285 0.41 10.48 -0.34
N VAL A 286 0.30 11.81 -0.31
CA VAL A 286 -0.86 12.50 -0.85
C VAL A 286 -0.82 12.23 -2.35
N ASN A 287 -1.40 11.09 -2.79
CA ASN A 287 -1.74 10.93 -4.20
C ASN A 287 -2.98 11.79 -4.41
N SER A 288 -2.75 13.09 -4.67
CA SER A 288 -3.76 13.93 -5.28
C SER A 288 -4.09 13.28 -6.62
N THR A 289 -5.34 12.84 -6.78
CA THR A 289 -5.85 12.31 -8.06
C THR A 289 -5.66 13.28 -9.24
N GLU A 290 -5.46 14.56 -8.93
CA GLU A 290 -5.13 15.63 -9.87
C GLU A 290 -3.74 15.45 -10.53
N ASP A 291 -2.79 14.81 -9.86
CA ASP A 291 -1.43 14.60 -10.39
C ASP A 291 -1.38 13.45 -11.41
N GLU A 292 -2.19 12.40 -11.23
CA GLU A 292 -2.25 11.25 -12.14
C GLU A 292 -2.89 11.65 -13.49
N ASP A 293 -3.97 12.44 -13.45
CA ASP A 293 -4.66 12.95 -14.65
C ASP A 293 -3.80 13.96 -15.41
N TYR A 294 -3.01 14.77 -14.70
CA TYR A 294 -2.05 15.71 -15.29
C TYR A 294 -0.92 14.99 -16.02
N GLN A 295 -0.31 13.97 -15.38
CA GLN A 295 0.77 13.18 -16.00
C GLN A 295 0.28 12.39 -17.22
N TRP A 296 -0.94 11.83 -17.15
CA TRP A 296 -1.55 11.14 -18.28
C TRP A 296 -1.83 12.08 -19.46
N SER A 297 -2.34 13.28 -19.18
CA SER A 297 -2.61 14.30 -20.20
C SER A 297 -1.33 14.78 -20.88
N LEU A 298 -0.26 14.99 -20.12
CA LEU A 298 1.07 15.35 -20.65
C LEU A 298 1.64 14.24 -21.56
N MET A 299 1.52 12.98 -21.15
CA MET A 299 1.99 11.84 -21.95
C MET A 299 1.23 11.73 -23.28
N LYS A 300 -0.08 11.99 -23.27
CA LYS A 300 -0.92 11.99 -24.48
C LYS A 300 -0.58 13.15 -25.41
N LEU A 301 -0.33 14.35 -24.89
CA LEU A 301 0.14 15.51 -25.67
C LEU A 301 1.49 15.24 -26.33
N GLN A 302 2.43 14.65 -25.60
CA GLN A 302 3.76 14.30 -26.14
C GLN A 302 3.70 13.27 -27.27
N ALA A 303 2.74 12.32 -27.20
CA ALA A 303 2.51 11.35 -28.27
C ALA A 303 1.79 11.97 -29.50
N SER A 304 0.91 12.94 -29.27
CA SER A 304 0.12 13.61 -30.32
C SER A 304 0.91 14.68 -31.06
N PHE A 305 1.85 15.33 -30.37
CA PHE A 305 2.67 16.43 -30.85
C PHE A 305 4.17 16.20 -30.59
N PRO A 306 4.81 15.24 -31.28
CA PRO A 306 6.22 14.87 -31.04
C PRO A 306 7.22 15.99 -31.35
N HIS A 307 6.78 17.05 -32.05
CA HIS A 307 7.60 18.19 -32.45
C HIS A 307 7.64 19.32 -31.42
N TYR A 308 6.81 19.25 -30.37
CA TYR A 308 6.75 20.25 -29.32
C TYR A 308 7.59 19.80 -28.13
N GLU A 309 8.33 20.74 -27.55
CA GLU A 309 9.16 20.49 -26.38
C GLU A 309 8.29 20.24 -25.15
N LYS A 310 8.70 19.25 -24.33
CA LYS A 310 7.95 18.81 -23.15
C LYS A 310 7.61 19.96 -22.21
N ASP A 311 8.55 20.88 -21.99
CA ASP A 311 8.39 22.02 -21.08
C ASP A 311 7.33 23.02 -21.55
N VAL A 312 7.16 23.15 -22.87
CA VAL A 312 6.11 23.98 -23.48
C VAL A 312 4.73 23.34 -23.27
N LEU A 313 4.62 22.03 -23.49
CA LEU A 313 3.39 21.27 -23.25
C LEU A 313 2.99 21.28 -21.77
N GLU A 314 3.97 21.18 -20.88
CA GLU A 314 3.77 21.24 -19.43
C GLU A 314 3.26 22.63 -18.98
N THR A 315 3.83 23.70 -19.55
CA THR A 315 3.42 25.08 -19.25
C THR A 315 2.00 25.35 -19.73
N LEU A 316 1.65 24.92 -20.95
CA LEU A 316 0.30 25.06 -21.48
C LEU A 316 -0.74 24.28 -20.69
N LEU A 317 -0.38 23.07 -20.23
CA LEU A 317 -1.26 22.23 -19.42
C LEU A 317 -1.51 22.84 -18.03
N LYS A 318 -0.51 23.52 -17.44
CA LYS A 318 -0.70 24.32 -16.21
C LYS A 318 -1.60 25.53 -16.43
N GLU A 319 -1.40 26.27 -17.52
CA GLU A 319 -2.20 27.45 -17.86
C GLU A 319 -3.66 27.09 -18.15
N CYS A 320 -3.91 25.89 -18.69
CA CYS A 320 -5.24 25.37 -19.02
C CYS A 320 -5.88 24.53 -17.89
N ASN A 321 -5.38 24.63 -16.65
CA ASN A 321 -5.89 23.88 -15.48
C ASN A 321 -5.98 22.35 -15.69
N GLY A 322 -5.09 21.76 -16.47
CA GLY A 322 -5.08 20.32 -16.76
C GLY A 322 -6.05 19.86 -17.84
N ASP A 323 -6.76 20.76 -18.53
CA ASP A 323 -7.69 20.39 -19.60
C ASP A 323 -6.97 20.12 -20.93
N LEU A 324 -6.89 18.84 -21.29
CA LEU A 324 -6.28 18.36 -22.52
C LEU A 324 -6.92 18.98 -23.78
N GLU A 325 -8.24 19.18 -23.79
CA GLU A 325 -8.99 19.61 -24.98
C GLU A 325 -8.71 21.07 -25.35
N ASN A 326 -8.49 21.91 -24.33
CA ASN A 326 -8.11 23.30 -24.55
C ASN A 326 -6.66 23.41 -25.06
N VAL A 327 -5.75 22.58 -24.55
CA VAL A 327 -4.35 22.57 -25.00
C VAL A 327 -4.25 22.05 -26.44
N THR A 328 -5.01 21.02 -26.81
CA THR A 328 -5.04 20.51 -28.19
C THR A 328 -5.61 21.54 -29.17
N GLN A 329 -6.62 22.32 -28.79
CA GLN A 329 -7.13 23.42 -29.61
C GLN A 329 -6.14 24.58 -29.78
N LEU A 330 -5.23 24.79 -28.83
CA LEU A 330 -4.21 25.84 -28.92
C LEU A 330 -2.99 25.45 -29.77
N LEU A 331 -2.78 24.14 -29.95
CA LEU A 331 -1.67 23.54 -30.70
C LEU A 331 -2.06 23.09 -32.12
N LEU A 332 -3.36 23.10 -32.42
CA LEU A 332 -3.96 22.98 -33.76
C LEU A 332 -3.97 24.33 -34.46
#